data_AF-A0A931S6L7-F1
#
_entry.id   AF-A0A931S6L7-F1
#
_cell.length_a   1.000
_cell.length_b   1.000
_cell.length_c   1.000
_cell.angle_alpha   90.00
_cell.angle_beta   90.00
_cell.angle_gamma   90.00
#
_symmetry.space_group_name_H-M   'P 1'
#
loop_
_entity.id
_entity.type
_entity.pdbx_description
1 polymer ?
#
loop_
_entity_poly.entity_id
_entity_poly.type
_entity_poly.pdbx_seq_one_letter_code
_entity_poly.pdbx_strand_id
1 'polypeptide(L)' 'MFGLGLYELLFILVIALIVFGPGKLPQIGSGLGKAIHDFRKGMGGEGSKRNGEGGKSMAKKDSEELPR' A
#
# COMPACT_ATOMS: atom_id res chain seq x y z
N MET A 1 25.27 8.85 18.65
CA MET A 1 26.45 8.20 18.05
C MET A 1 26.11 7.15 16.98
N PHE A 2 24.87 7.08 16.46
CA PHE A 2 24.54 6.35 15.24
C PHE A 2 23.41 7.11 14.55
N GLY A 3 23.79 8.13 13.78
CA GLY A 3 22.86 8.80 12.88
C GLY A 3 22.76 7.92 11.63
N LEU A 4 21.88 6.92 11.66
CA LEU A 4 21.54 6.17 10.45
C LEU A 4 20.87 7.15 9.49
N GLY A 5 21.66 7.68 8.56
CA GLY A 5 21.17 8.55 7.52
C GLY A 5 20.29 7.77 6.55
N LEU A 6 19.57 8.53 5.72
CA LEU A 6 18.74 7.95 4.68
C LEU A 6 19.56 7.05 3.73
N TYR A 7 20.82 7.41 3.47
CA TYR A 7 21.71 6.66 2.60
C TYR A 7 22.16 5.33 3.19
N GLU A 8 22.50 5.28 4.48
CA GLU A 8 22.86 4.04 5.18
C GLU A 8 21.67 3.08 5.25
N LEU A 9 20.47 3.60 5.56
CA LEU A 9 19.25 2.79 5.55
C LEU A 9 18.96 2.23 4.15
N LEU A 10 19.13 3.04 3.11
CA LEU A 10 18.95 2.61 1.72
C LEU A 10 19.97 1.54 1.32
N PHE A 11 21.23 1.68 1.74
CA PHE A 11 22.28 0.70 1.45
C PHE A 11 21.95 -0.67 2.08
N ILE A 12 21.51 -0.68 3.34
CA ILE A 12 21.07 -1.90 4.02
C ILE A 12 19.82 -2.48 3.35
N LEU A 13 18.87 -1.62 2.94
CA LEU A 13 17.66 -2.04 2.23
C LEU A 13 18.00 -2.74 0.91
N VAL A 14 18.97 -2.24 0.14
CA VAL A 14 19.41 -2.86 -1.12
C VAL A 14 19.99 -4.27 -0.86
N ILE A 15 20.82 -4.42 0.18
CA ILE A 15 21.37 -5.74 0.53
C ILE A 15 20.24 -6.70 0.97
N ALA A 16 19.33 -6.23 1.82
CA ALA A 16 18.17 -7.01 2.23
C ALA A 16 17.29 -7.40 1.04
N LEU A 17 17.14 -6.52 0.05
CA LEU A 17 16.43 -6.77 -1.20
C LEU A 17 17.11 -7.80 -2.09
N ILE A 18 18.43 -7.92 -2.06
CA ILE A 18 19.15 -8.97 -2.79
C ILE A 18 18.92 -10.33 -2.12
N VAL A 19 18.97 -10.38 -0.78
CA VAL A 19 18.78 -11.62 -0.01
C VAL A 19 17.32 -12.10 -0.04
N PHE A 20 16.38 -11.20 0.23
CA PHE A 20 14.95 -11.53 0.30
C PHE A 20 14.24 -11.39 -1.04
N GLY A 21 14.72 -10.55 -1.96
CA GLY A 21 14.06 -10.23 -3.22
C GLY A 21 13.03 -9.08 -3.08
N PRO A 22 12.91 -8.19 -4.09
CA PRO A 22 11.98 -7.05 -4.06
C PRO A 22 10.50 -7.43 -4.07
N GLY A 23 10.16 -8.63 -4.52
CA GLY A 23 8.77 -9.12 -4.47
C GLY A 23 8.31 -9.56 -3.07
N LYS A 24 9.23 -9.90 -2.17
CA LYS A 24 8.88 -10.40 -0.83
C LYS A 24 8.51 -9.26 0.14
N LEU A 25 9.13 -8.08 0.00
CA LEU A 25 8.78 -6.91 0.81
C LEU A 25 7.29 -6.49 0.71
N PRO A 26 6.71 -6.27 -0.49
CA PRO A 26 5.30 -5.88 -0.61
C PRO A 26 4.35 -7.00 -0.19
N GLN A 27 4.75 -8.28 -0.35
CA GLN A 27 3.96 -9.42 0.09
C GLN A 27 3.82 -9.45 1.62
N ILE A 28 4.93 -9.25 2.34
CA ILE A 28 4.96 -9.19 3.81
C ILE A 28 4.29 -7.89 4.30
N GLY A 29 4.57 -6.77 3.64
CA GLY A 29 3.99 -5.46 3.97
C GLY A 29 2.46 -5.42 3.80
N SER A 30 1.91 -6.08 2.79
CA SER A 30 0.45 -6.17 2.61
C SER A 30 -0.23 -6.96 3.73
N GLY A 31 0.41 -8.03 4.21
CA GLY A 31 -0.08 -8.82 5.35
C GLY A 31 0.00 -8.05 6.67
N LEU A 32 1.16 -7.46 6.96
CA LEU A 32 1.36 -6.61 8.15
C LEU A 32 0.46 -5.38 8.13
N GLY A 33 0.27 -4.75 6.97
CA GLY A 33 -0.60 -3.58 6.82
C GLY A 33 -2.06 -3.88 7.14
N LYS A 34 -2.58 -5.03 6.67
CA LYS A 34 -3.92 -5.51 7.06
C LYS A 34 -4.00 -5.79 8.56
N ALA A 35 -3.01 -6.49 9.13
CA ALA A 35 -2.99 -6.80 10.55
C ALA A 35 -2.96 -5.52 11.43
N ILE A 36 -2.14 -4.53 11.06
CA ILE A 36 -2.07 -3.24 11.76
C ILE A 36 -3.38 -2.46 11.58
N HIS A 37 -3.98 -2.50 10.40
CA HIS A 37 -5.27 -1.87 10.13
C HIS A 37 -6.37 -2.45 11.03
N ASP A 38 -6.46 -3.78 11.09
CA ASP A 38 -7.45 -4.48 11.91
C ASP A 38 -7.18 -4.30 13.41
N PHE A 39 -5.91 -4.32 13.83
CA PHE A 39 -5.49 -4.04 15.20
C PHE A 39 -5.91 -2.64 15.64
N ARG A 40 -5.67 -1.62 14.80
CA ARG A 40 -6.03 -0.22 15.09
C ARG A 40 -7.55 0.00 15.09
N LYS A 41 -8.28 -0.72 14.24
CA LYS A 41 -9.75 -0.73 14.21
C LYS A 41 -10.35 -1.36 15.47
N GLY A 42 -9.76 -2.46 15.96
CA GLY A 42 -10.19 -3.16 17.18
C GLY A 42 -9.89 -2.37 18.46
N MET A 43 -8.81 -1.58 18.47
CA MET A 43 -8.39 -0.80 19.63
C MET A 43 -9.14 0.54 19.79
N GLY A 44 -10.28 0.72 19.11
CA GLY A 44 -11.15 1.90 19.25
C GLY A 44 -10.78 3.11 18.38
N GLY A 45 -9.88 2.93 17.40
CA GLY A 45 -9.57 3.98 16.43
C GLY A 45 -10.65 4.10 15.36
N GLU A 46 -11.68 4.92 15.60
CA GLU A 46 -12.58 5.37 14.54
C GLU A 46 -11.79 6.13 13.47
N GLY A 47 -11.56 5.46 12.35
CA GLY A 47 -10.82 5.97 11.21
C GLY A 47 -11.11 5.16 9.95
N SER A 48 -12.40 4.88 9.74
CA SER A 48 -12.91 4.34 8.49
C SER A 48 -12.78 5.40 7.39
N LYS A 49 -11.92 5.15 6.39
CA LYS A 49 -12.26 5.46 4.99
C LYS A 49 -11.38 4.69 4.02
N ARG A 50 -12.09 3.88 3.23
CA ARG A 50 -11.90 3.57 1.80
C ARG A 50 -10.73 2.66 1.45
N ASN A 51 -11.10 1.37 1.41
CA ASN A 51 -10.82 0.45 0.32
C ASN A 51 -10.26 1.17 -0.93
N GLY A 52 -8.97 0.93 -1.21
CA GLY A 52 -8.35 1.34 -2.45
C GLY A 52 -8.87 0.51 -3.60
N GLU A 53 -10.02 0.87 -4.15
CA GLU A 53 -10.37 0.55 -5.53
C GLU A 53 -9.55 1.46 -6.46
N GLY A 54 -8.30 1.06 -6.67
CA GLY A 54 -7.42 1.64 -7.67
C GLY A 54 -7.25 0.66 -8.83
N GLY A 55 -8.22 0.64 -9.76
CA GLY A 55 -7.97 0.11 -11.10
C GLY A 55 -9.19 -0.46 -11.85
N LYS A 56 -9.70 0.34 -12.79
CA LYS A 56 -10.54 -0.02 -13.95
C LYS A 56 -12.06 -0.03 -13.76
N SER A 57 -12.66 1.15 -13.56
CA SER A 57 -14.00 1.41 -14.12
C SER A 57 -14.14 2.90 -14.46
N MET A 58 -13.41 3.34 -15.49
CA MET A 58 -13.66 4.64 -16.11
C MET A 58 -13.15 4.66 -17.56
N ALA A 59 -13.90 4.04 -18.44
CA ALA A 59 -13.96 4.35 -19.88
C ALA A 59 -15.44 4.25 -20.26
N LYS A 60 -16.23 5.31 -19.98
CA LYS A 60 -16.74 6.23 -21.01
C LYS A 60 -17.21 5.49 -22.28
N LYS A 61 -18.52 5.44 -22.53
CA LYS A 61 -19.19 6.25 -23.58
C LYS A 61 -20.68 5.83 -23.76
N ASP A 62 -21.49 5.94 -22.71
CA ASP A 62 -22.96 6.03 -22.89
C ASP A 62 -23.29 7.53 -22.97
N SER A 63 -23.16 8.08 -24.17
CA SER A 63 -23.49 9.48 -24.47
C SER A 63 -24.25 9.61 -25.79
N GLU A 64 -24.94 8.56 -26.23
CA GLU A 64 -25.78 8.57 -27.44
C GLU A 64 -27.21 8.07 -27.18
N GLU A 65 -27.76 8.33 -25.98
CA GLU A 65 -29.21 8.35 -25.80
C GLU A 65 -29.67 9.81 -25.68
N LEU A 66 -29.93 10.42 -26.85
CA LEU A 66 -30.79 11.60 -26.91
C LEU A 66 -32.25 11.17 -26.72
N PRO A 67 -33.00 11.77 -25.79
CA PRO A 67 -34.45 11.69 -25.80
C PRO A 67 -35.00 12.44 -27.03
N ARG A 68 -35.72 11.69 -27.88
CA ARG A 68 -36.67 12.06 -28.95
C ARG A 68 -36.73 13.51 -29.43
#